data_AF-A0AAD7DHI1-F1
#
_entry.id   AF-A0AAD7DHI1-F1
#
_cell.length_a   1.000
_cell.length_b   1.000
_cell.length_c   1.000
_cell.angle_alpha   90.00
_cell.angle_beta   90.00
_cell.angle_gamma   90.00
#
_symmetry.space_group_name_H-M   'P 1'
#
loop_
_entity.id
_entity.type
_entity.pdbx_description
1 polymer ?
#
loop_
_entity_poly.entity_id
_entity_poly.type
_entity_poly.pdbx_seq_one_letter_code
_entity_poly.pdbx_strand_id
1 'polypeptide(L)'
;APVGLVWDSRNHSCAYDATFTILTNIWAEDHVLWSGRFMGLSQMMGRYGVYLRSVLENGSTLEQARDSLRSRIHAGNPGHFPYGPNQTSVDRLAASLLPSKTYAKGRQSCATC
;
A
#
# COMPACT_ATOMS: atom_id res chain seq x y z
N ALA A 1 1.00 -20.06 -8.24
CA ALA A 1 0.63 -18.77 -8.88
C ALA A 1 0.82 -17.67 -7.84
N PRO A 2 1.30 -16.46 -8.19
CA PRO A 2 1.37 -15.37 -7.23
C PRO A 2 -0.04 -15.07 -6.70
N VAL A 3 -0.19 -15.00 -5.38
CA VAL A 3 -1.47 -14.65 -4.75
C VAL A 3 -1.67 -13.15 -4.94
N GLY A 4 -2.53 -12.78 -5.89
CA GLY A 4 -2.92 -11.40 -6.14
C GLY A 4 -4.11 -10.97 -5.27
N LEU A 5 -4.29 -9.66 -5.14
CA LEU A 5 -5.46 -9.07 -4.50
C LEU A 5 -6.66 -9.06 -5.46
N VAL A 6 -7.85 -9.43 -4.96
CA VAL A 6 -9.10 -9.24 -5.69
C VAL A 6 -9.49 -7.77 -5.67
N TRP A 7 -9.69 -7.19 -6.85
CA TRP A 7 -10.04 -5.78 -7.01
C TRP A 7 -11.41 -5.45 -6.40
N ASP A 8 -11.46 -4.44 -5.54
CA ASP A 8 -12.69 -3.84 -5.03
C ASP A 8 -13.24 -2.85 -6.07
N SER A 9 -14.26 -3.29 -6.80
CA SER A 9 -14.95 -2.49 -7.83
C SER A 9 -15.88 -1.41 -7.26
N ARG A 10 -16.22 -1.46 -5.96
CA ARG A 10 -17.06 -0.44 -5.32
C ARG A 10 -16.21 0.72 -4.82
N ASN A 11 -15.04 0.42 -4.25
CA ASN A 11 -14.12 1.44 -3.76
C ASN A 11 -12.86 1.60 -4.60
N HIS A 12 -12.78 1.05 -5.81
CA HIS A 12 -11.65 1.17 -6.74
C HIS A 12 -10.27 1.00 -6.07
N SER A 13 -9.93 -0.22 -5.67
CA SER A 13 -8.66 -0.50 -4.96
C SER A 13 -7.41 -0.58 -5.84
N CYS A 14 -7.48 -0.32 -7.16
CA CYS A 14 -6.41 -0.69 -8.11
C CYS A 14 -5.00 -0.19 -7.74
N ALA A 15 -4.87 1.05 -7.26
CA ALA A 15 -3.58 1.59 -6.80
C ALA A 15 -3.04 0.86 -5.57
N TYR A 16 -3.93 0.49 -4.64
CA TYR A 16 -3.60 -0.33 -3.47
C TYR A 16 -3.24 -1.74 -3.90
N ASP A 17 -4.03 -2.37 -4.76
CA ASP A 17 -3.79 -3.75 -5.21
C ASP A 17 -2.44 -3.88 -5.90
N ALA A 18 -2.10 -2.95 -6.80
CA ALA A 18 -0.80 -2.92 -7.46
C ALA A 18 0.36 -2.74 -6.46
N THR A 19 0.24 -1.75 -5.57
CA THR A 19 1.31 -1.43 -4.60
C THR A 19 1.49 -2.54 -3.57
N PHE A 20 0.40 -3.04 -3.01
CA PHE A 20 0.41 -4.03 -1.94
C PHE A 20 0.76 -5.42 -2.47
N THR A 21 0.42 -5.75 -3.71
CA THR A 21 0.93 -6.99 -4.34
C THR A 21 2.45 -6.98 -4.37
N ILE A 22 3.10 -5.89 -4.78
CA ILE A 22 4.57 -5.78 -4.79
C ILE A 22 5.12 -5.94 -3.37
N LEU A 23 4.58 -5.19 -2.41
CA LEU A 23 5.04 -5.23 -1.01
C LEU A 23 4.85 -6.60 -0.36
N THR A 24 3.72 -7.27 -0.62
CA THR A 24 3.46 -8.62 -0.13
C THR A 24 4.44 -9.63 -0.71
N ASN A 25 4.76 -9.54 -2.01
CA ASN A 25 5.74 -10.44 -2.61
C ASN A 25 7.13 -10.24 -1.99
N ILE A 26 7.57 -8.99 -1.81
CA ILE A 26 8.83 -8.69 -1.11
C ILE A 26 8.83 -9.29 0.30
N TRP A 27 7.74 -9.08 1.06
CA TRP A 27 7.64 -9.62 2.41
C TRP A 27 7.63 -11.15 2.45
N ALA A 28 7.00 -11.79 1.47
CA ALA A 28 6.89 -13.25 1.39
C ALA A 28 8.21 -13.96 1.04
N GLU A 29 9.19 -13.27 0.45
CA GLU A 29 10.52 -13.84 0.19
C GLU A 29 11.23 -14.27 1.48
N ASP A 30 11.13 -13.46 2.53
CA ASP A 30 11.61 -13.76 3.88
C ASP A 30 10.80 -12.93 4.90
N HIS A 31 9.73 -13.52 5.41
CA HIS A 31 8.81 -12.82 6.30
C HIS A 31 9.45 -12.42 7.63
N VAL A 32 10.53 -13.08 8.08
CA VAL A 32 11.22 -12.74 9.33
C VAL A 32 12.04 -11.47 9.11
N LEU A 33 12.87 -11.45 8.08
CA LEU A 33 13.69 -10.31 7.70
C LEU A 33 12.83 -9.09 7.36
N TRP A 34 11.83 -9.28 6.49
CA TRP A 34 11.05 -8.17 5.97
C TRP A 34 10.03 -7.62 6.96
N SER A 35 9.55 -8.42 7.93
CA SER A 35 8.78 -7.88 9.06
C SER A 35 9.58 -6.85 9.85
N GLY A 36 10.86 -7.12 10.14
CA GLY A 36 11.75 -6.19 10.83
C GLY A 36 12.02 -4.94 9.99
N ARG A 37 12.30 -5.12 8.69
CA ARG A 37 12.54 -3.99 7.76
C ARG A 37 11.31 -3.10 7.62
N PHE A 38 10.12 -3.67 7.44
CA PHE A 38 8.88 -2.90 7.31
C PHE A 38 8.60 -2.05 8.55
N MET A 39 8.88 -2.58 9.74
CA MET A 39 8.78 -1.83 11.00
C MET A 39 9.71 -0.61 11.04
N GLY A 40 10.89 -0.71 10.42
CA GLY A 40 11.86 0.38 10.32
C GLY A 40 11.58 1.41 9.21
N LEU A 41 10.73 1.09 8.23
CA LEU A 41 10.45 2.00 7.10
C LEU A 41 9.48 3.11 7.48
N SER A 42 8.36 2.75 8.10
CA SER A 42 7.34 3.70 8.58
C SER A 42 6.36 3.02 9.52
N GLN A 43 5.58 3.81 10.26
CA GLN A 43 4.49 3.28 11.08
C GLN A 43 3.47 2.49 10.25
N MET A 44 3.16 2.94 9.03
CA MET A 44 2.21 2.26 8.14
C MET A 44 2.76 0.93 7.65
N MET A 45 4.04 0.88 7.26
CA MET A 45 4.69 -0.37 6.84
C MET A 45 4.79 -1.37 7.99
N GLY A 46 5.12 -0.92 9.20
CA GLY A 46 5.10 -1.79 10.39
C GLY A 46 3.73 -2.41 10.65
N ARG A 47 2.65 -1.64 10.51
CA ARG A 47 1.27 -2.16 10.61
C ARG A 47 0.96 -3.15 9.48
N TYR A 48 1.40 -2.86 8.27
CA TYR A 48 1.19 -3.77 7.14
C TYR A 48 1.84 -5.13 7.37
N GLY A 49 3.07 -5.16 7.90
CA GLY A 49 3.75 -6.41 8.28
C GLY A 49 2.98 -7.22 9.34
N VAL A 50 2.33 -6.55 10.31
CA VAL A 50 1.45 -7.22 11.29
C VAL A 50 0.22 -7.81 10.61
N TYR A 51 -0.39 -7.09 9.67
CA TYR A 51 -1.55 -7.60 8.92
C TYR A 51 -1.16 -8.79 8.04
N LEU A 52 -0.01 -8.75 7.35
CA LEU A 52 0.49 -9.89 6.57
C LEU A 52 0.78 -11.12 7.44
N ARG A 53 1.29 -10.92 8.66
CA ARG A 53 1.46 -12.03 9.60
C ARG A 53 0.13 -12.66 10.00
N SER A 54 -0.90 -11.85 10.23
CA SER A 54 -2.25 -12.34 10.52
C SER A 54 -2.84 -13.16 9.35
N VAL A 55 -2.44 -12.86 8.11
CA VAL A 55 -2.83 -13.66 6.92
C VAL A 55 -2.24 -15.07 7.00
N LEU A 56 -0.99 -15.21 7.47
CA LEU A 56 -0.37 -16.52 7.65
C LEU A 56 -0.89 -17.28 8.86
N GLU A 57 -1.06 -16.59 10.00
CA GLU A 57 -1.26 -17.24 11.30
C GLU A 57 -2.74 -17.42 11.66
N ASN A 58 -3.60 -16.45 11.28
CA ASN A 58 -4.97 -16.34 11.79
C ASN A 58 -6.04 -16.48 10.70
N GLY A 59 -5.65 -16.82 9.47
CA GLY A 59 -6.57 -17.03 8.36
C GLY A 59 -7.25 -15.75 7.84
N SER A 60 -6.72 -14.56 8.13
CA SER A 60 -7.21 -13.33 7.49
C SER A 60 -6.83 -13.30 6.00
N THR A 61 -7.54 -12.52 5.17
CA THR A 61 -7.24 -12.42 3.73
C THR A 61 -6.31 -11.24 3.41
N LEU A 62 -5.67 -11.28 2.25
CA LEU A 62 -4.88 -10.14 1.76
C LEU A 62 -5.76 -8.89 1.57
N GLU A 63 -7.02 -9.06 1.17
CA GLU A 63 -7.99 -7.98 1.05
C GLU A 63 -8.27 -7.34 2.41
N GLN A 64 -8.42 -8.13 3.48
CA GLN A 64 -8.57 -7.60 4.84
C GLN A 64 -7.33 -6.83 5.29
N ALA A 65 -6.12 -7.33 4.98
CA ALA A 65 -4.88 -6.62 5.26
C ALA A 65 -4.79 -5.29 4.50
N ARG A 66 -5.14 -5.30 3.19
CA ARG A 66 -5.23 -4.11 2.34
C ARG A 66 -6.23 -3.11 2.92
N ASP A 67 -7.45 -3.53 3.19
CA ASP A 67 -8.56 -2.66 3.60
C ASP A 67 -8.31 -2.07 5.00
N SER A 68 -7.67 -2.84 5.88
CA SER A 68 -7.23 -2.36 7.19
C SER A 68 -6.18 -1.25 7.09
N LEU A 69 -5.21 -1.36 6.18
CA LEU A 69 -4.23 -0.29 5.99
C LEU A 69 -4.81 0.88 5.21
N ARG A 70 -5.58 0.60 4.17
CA ARG A 70 -6.28 1.59 3.34
C ARG A 70 -7.18 2.50 4.17
N SER A 71 -7.97 1.95 5.08
CA SER A 71 -8.84 2.73 5.96
C SER A 71 -8.08 3.70 6.85
N ARG A 72 -6.89 3.31 7.32
CA ARG A 72 -6.01 4.19 8.11
C ARG A 72 -5.41 5.31 7.28
N ILE A 73 -4.96 4.99 6.06
CA ILE A 73 -4.43 5.98 5.11
C ILE A 73 -5.53 6.99 4.74
N HIS A 74 -6.74 6.50 4.45
CA HIS A 74 -7.91 7.32 4.18
C HIS A 74 -8.24 8.25 5.36
N ALA A 75 -8.29 7.71 6.58
CA ALA A 75 -8.59 8.50 7.78
C ALA A 75 -7.59 9.66 8.01
N GLY A 76 -6.33 9.48 7.60
CA GLY A 76 -5.32 10.52 7.71
C GLY A 76 -5.44 11.63 6.66
N ASN A 77 -5.86 11.28 5.43
CA ASN A 77 -6.05 12.26 4.36
C ASN A 77 -7.08 11.79 3.32
N PRO A 78 -8.39 11.97 3.58
CA PRO A 78 -9.45 11.42 2.74
C PRO A 78 -9.51 12.07 1.35
N GLY A 79 -9.04 13.30 1.20
CA GLY A 79 -8.98 14.00 -0.09
C GLY A 79 -7.91 13.44 -1.02
N HIS A 80 -6.80 12.94 -0.47
CA HIS A 80 -5.73 12.31 -1.24
C HIS A 80 -5.93 10.80 -1.44
N PHE A 81 -6.68 10.16 -0.55
CA PHE A 81 -6.90 8.72 -0.52
C PHE A 81 -8.39 8.39 -0.46
N PRO A 82 -9.21 8.83 -1.43
CA PRO A 82 -10.65 8.66 -1.36
C PRO A 82 -11.10 7.20 -1.50
N TYR A 83 -12.32 6.95 -1.03
CA TYR A 83 -13.11 5.77 -1.40
C TYR A 83 -13.94 6.05 -2.65
N GLY A 84 -14.49 4.99 -3.24
CA GLY A 84 -15.33 5.08 -4.42
C GLY A 84 -14.53 5.29 -5.72
N PRO A 85 -15.17 5.84 -6.76
CA PRO A 85 -14.58 5.93 -8.10
C PRO A 85 -13.46 6.96 -8.23
N ASN A 86 -13.27 7.79 -7.21
CA ASN A 86 -12.17 8.74 -7.16
C ASN A 86 -10.85 7.97 -7.05
N GLN A 87 -10.01 8.09 -8.06
CA GLN A 87 -8.77 7.34 -8.16
C GLN A 87 -7.75 7.82 -7.12
N THR A 88 -6.87 6.93 -6.69
CA THR A 88 -5.69 7.25 -5.88
C THR A 88 -4.45 7.10 -6.73
N SER A 89 -3.50 8.03 -6.64
CA SER A 89 -2.25 7.91 -7.40
C SER A 89 -1.25 6.98 -6.70
N VAL A 90 -0.60 6.11 -7.47
CA VAL A 90 0.34 5.10 -6.95
C VAL A 90 1.58 5.76 -6.35
N ASP A 91 2.08 6.82 -6.96
CA ASP A 91 3.23 7.60 -6.47
C ASP A 91 2.94 8.23 -5.10
N ARG A 92 1.74 8.80 -4.92
CA ARG A 92 1.32 9.39 -3.65
C ARG A 92 1.12 8.31 -2.58
N LEU A 93 0.54 7.17 -2.95
CA LEU A 93 0.40 6.04 -2.04
C LEU A 93 1.78 5.54 -1.59
N ALA A 94 2.71 5.32 -2.52
CA ALA A 94 4.07 4.91 -2.20
C ALA A 94 4.79 5.92 -1.29
N ALA A 95 4.65 7.22 -1.55
CA ALA A 95 5.23 8.28 -0.72
C ALA A 95 4.63 8.35 0.70
N SER A 96 3.38 7.91 0.88
CA SER A 96 2.75 7.82 2.21
C SER A 96 3.20 6.61 3.04
N LEU A 97 3.75 5.59 2.38
CA LEU A 97 4.15 4.33 2.98
C LEU A 97 5.65 4.25 3.21
N LEU A 98 6.42 4.67 2.21
CA LEU A 98 7.85 4.46 2.14
C LEU A 98 8.59 5.76 2.43
N PRO A 99 9.72 5.69 3.16
CA PRO A 99 10.58 6.85 3.30
C PRO A 99 11.10 7.25 1.91
N SER A 100 11.03 8.54 1.62
CA SER A 100 11.59 9.08 0.38
C SER A 100 12.90 9.79 0.67
N LYS A 101 13.92 9.47 -0.11
CA LYS A 101 15.12 10.29 -0.23
C LYS A 101 15.10 10.91 -1.62
N THR A 102 15.06 12.23 -1.69
CA THR A 102 15.13 12.92 -2.99
C THR A 102 16.55 12.84 -3.51
N TYR A 103 16.73 12.19 -4.65
CA TYR A 103 18.01 12.16 -5.37
C TYR A 103 18.04 13.21 -6.50
N ALA A 104 16.91 13.42 -7.18
CA ALA A 104 16.73 14.43 -8.22
C ALA A 104 15.24 14.83 -8.31
N LYS A 105 14.95 15.98 -8.93
CA LYS A 105 13.58 16.45 -9.21
C LYS A 105 13.45 16.77 -10.69
N GLY A 106 12.39 16.28 -11.32
CA GLY A 106 11.96 16.69 -12.65
C GLY A 106 10.65 17.47 -12.56
N ARG A 107 10.47 18.49 -13.39
CA ARG A 107 9.21 19.25 -13.49
C ARG A 107 8.65 19.06 -14.89
N GLN A 108 7.39 18.64 -14.98
CA GLN A 108 6.63 18.69 -16.21
C GLN A 108 5.66 19.87 -16.12
N SER A 109 5.60 20.68 -17.17
CA SER A 109 4.59 21.72 -17.33
C SER A 109 3.83 21.45 -18.62
N CYS A 110 2.50 21.41 -18.53
CA CYS A 110 1.66 21.40 -19.71
C CYS A 110 1.34 22.86 -20.06
N ALA A 111 1.76 23.31 -21.25
CA ALA A 111 1.47 24.67 -21.70
C ALA A 111 0.00 24.84 -22.15
N THR A 112 -0.71 23.73 -22.40
CA THR A 112 -2.11 23.75 -22.82
C THR A 112 -2.76 22.42 -22.44
N CYS A 113 -3.70 22.46 -21.48
CA CYS A 113 -4.47 21.31 -21.00
C CYS A 113 -5.89 21.33 -21.58
#